data_AF-A0A397VFR0-F1
#
_entry.id   AF-A0A397VFR0-F1
#
_cell.length_a   1.000
_cell.length_b   1.000
_cell.length_c   1.000
_cell.angle_alpha   90.00
_cell.angle_beta   90.00
_cell.angle_gamma   90.00
#
_symmetry.space_group_name_H-M   'P 1'
#
loop_
_entity.id
_entity.type
_entity.pdbx_description
1 polymer ?
#
loop_
_entity_poly.entity_id
_entity_poly.type
_entity_poly.pdbx_seq_one_letter_code
_entity_poly.pdbx_strand_id
1 'polypeptide(L)'
;MWEILYGRQVTYSQELGTGLQIEICRNDLRPTIIEDTHQSYVSLMKECWEREPENRPSAIKICEILTEWLNNETILSDLTKSDELLKNIKITHTQSHPDDIYKSKFIKYTTSLCQDSGLNELNIASDKL
;
A
#
# COMPACT_ATOMS: atom_id res chain seq x y z
N MET A 1 0.35 5.60 3.25
CA MET A 1 0.48 5.38 4.72
C MET A 1 1.91 5.03 5.10
N TRP A 2 2.49 3.94 4.59
CA TRP A 2 3.87 3.55 4.91
C TRP A 2 4.90 4.67 4.67
N GLU A 3 4.88 5.32 3.51
CA GLU A 3 5.83 6.39 3.19
C GLU A 3 5.68 7.61 4.10
N ILE A 4 4.47 7.91 4.55
CA ILE A 4 4.19 9.00 5.50
C ILE A 4 4.82 8.66 6.85
N LEU A 5 4.60 7.44 7.34
CA LEU A 5 5.11 6.97 8.62
C LEU A 5 6.64 6.97 8.65
N TYR A 6 7.28 6.41 7.62
CA TYR A 6 8.73 6.25 7.59
C TYR A 6 9.48 7.39 6.90
N GLY A 7 8.77 8.34 6.27
CA GLY A 7 9.37 9.47 5.55
C GLY A 7 10.29 9.05 4.41
N ARG A 8 10.12 7.83 3.87
CA ARG A 8 10.95 7.26 2.81
C ARG A 8 10.07 6.54 1.79
N GLN A 9 10.56 6.47 0.57
CA GLN A 9 9.86 5.76 -0.50
C GLN A 9 9.89 4.24 -0.26
N VAL A 10 8.81 3.56 -0.66
CA VAL A 10 8.82 2.10 -0.78
C VAL A 10 9.67 1.72 -1.99
N THR A 11 10.86 1.16 -1.75
CA THR A 11 11.73 0.66 -2.80
C THR A 11 11.69 -0.86 -2.84
N TYR A 12 11.12 -1.41 -3.91
CA TYR A 12 11.35 -2.81 -4.29
C TYR A 12 12.44 -2.85 -5.34
N SER A 13 13.29 -3.88 -5.32
CA SER A 13 14.43 -3.96 -6.24
C SER A 13 13.96 -3.82 -7.68
N GLN A 14 14.70 -3.03 -8.45
CA GLN A 14 14.47 -2.83 -9.89
C GLN A 14 14.53 -4.16 -10.66
N GLU A 15 15.17 -5.17 -10.07
CA GLU A 15 15.29 -6.54 -10.55
C GLU A 15 13.96 -7.29 -10.65
N LEU A 16 12.96 -6.95 -9.83
CA LEU A 16 11.67 -7.65 -9.88
C LEU A 16 10.88 -7.30 -11.15
N GLY A 17 11.08 -6.14 -11.76
CA GLY A 17 10.45 -5.76 -13.03
C GLY A 17 8.94 -6.08 -13.08
N THR A 18 8.53 -6.89 -14.05
CA THR A 18 7.15 -7.37 -14.21
C THR A 18 6.74 -8.45 -13.21
N GLY A 19 7.69 -9.07 -12.50
CA GLY A 19 7.45 -10.03 -11.42
C GLY A 19 6.95 -9.38 -10.12
N LEU A 20 7.14 -8.07 -9.95
CA LEU A 20 6.70 -7.35 -8.75
C LEU A 20 5.20 -7.53 -8.48
N GLN A 21 4.37 -7.53 -9.52
CA GLN A 21 2.92 -7.75 -9.38
C GLN A 21 2.59 -9.15 -8.85
N ILE A 22 3.38 -10.17 -9.21
CA ILE A 22 3.21 -11.54 -8.72
C ILE A 22 3.59 -11.59 -7.24
N GLU A 23 4.72 -10.99 -6.87
CA GLU A 23 5.15 -10.94 -5.47
C GLU A 23 4.09 -10.25 -4.59
N ILE A 24 3.52 -9.13 -5.02
CA ILE A 24 2.49 -8.40 -4.26
C ILE A 24 1.19 -9.20 -4.17
N CYS A 25 0.67 -9.69 -5.32
CA CYS A 25 -0.67 -10.28 -5.37
C CYS A 25 -0.72 -11.75 -4.93
N ARG A 26 0.36 -12.52 -5.15
CA ARG A 26 0.39 -13.96 -4.85
C ARG A 26 1.21 -14.27 -3.60
N ASN A 27 2.40 -13.69 -3.48
CA ASN A 27 3.35 -13.99 -2.40
C ASN A 27 3.25 -13.05 -1.20
N ASP A 28 2.25 -12.16 -1.20
CA ASP A 28 1.98 -11.20 -0.12
C ASP A 28 3.16 -10.27 0.21
N LEU A 29 3.94 -9.88 -0.80
CA LEU A 29 4.99 -8.89 -0.62
C LEU A 29 4.37 -7.57 -0.15
N ARG A 30 4.80 -7.10 1.02
CA ARG A 30 4.41 -5.82 1.62
C ARG A 30 5.65 -5.08 2.13
N PRO A 31 5.58 -3.75 2.27
CA PRO A 31 6.66 -2.99 2.87
C PRO A 31 6.93 -3.45 4.31
N THR A 32 8.22 -3.58 4.67
CA THR A 32 8.63 -3.99 6.02
C THR A 32 8.12 -3.01 7.08
N ILE A 33 7.55 -3.53 8.15
CA ILE A 33 7.19 -2.75 9.33
C ILE A 33 8.38 -2.79 10.30
N ILE A 34 8.87 -1.61 10.69
CA ILE A 34 9.97 -1.51 11.66
C ILE A 34 9.39 -1.82 13.05
N GLU A 35 10.15 -2.57 13.86
CA GLU A 35 9.84 -2.80 15.27
C GLU A 35 9.61 -1.44 15.99
N ASP A 36 8.79 -1.46 17.05
CA ASP A 36 8.36 -0.27 17.80
C ASP A 36 7.44 0.73 17.07
N THR A 37 6.97 0.40 15.86
CA THR A 37 5.89 1.17 15.21
C THR A 37 4.57 1.02 15.97
N HIS A 38 3.87 2.13 16.22
CA HIS A 38 2.60 2.14 16.95
C HIS A 38 1.54 1.23 16.31
N GLN A 39 1.03 0.27 17.09
CA GLN A 39 0.21 -0.83 16.60
C GLN A 39 -1.10 -0.39 15.95
N SER A 40 -1.73 0.70 16.41
CA SER A 40 -2.96 1.21 15.80
C SER A 40 -2.73 1.65 14.34
N TYR A 41 -1.59 2.30 14.06
CA TYR A 41 -1.25 2.70 12.70
C TYR A 41 -0.88 1.51 11.83
N VAL A 42 -0.14 0.55 12.40
CA VAL A 42 0.21 -0.71 11.72
C VAL A 42 -1.03 -1.50 11.34
N SER A 43 -2.01 -1.59 12.24
CA SER A 43 -3.25 -2.32 12.01
C SER A 43 -4.06 -1.69 10.87
N LEU A 44 -4.26 -0.36 10.90
CA LEU A 44 -4.93 0.35 9.81
C LEU A 44 -4.19 0.21 8.47
N MET A 45 -2.86 0.30 8.49
CA MET A 45 -2.05 0.10 7.29
C MET A 45 -2.19 -1.32 6.74
N LYS A 46 -2.33 -2.34 7.62
CA LYS A 46 -2.58 -3.72 7.22
C LYS A 46 -3.94 -3.93 6.59
N GLU A 47 -4.99 -3.38 7.19
CA GLU A 47 -6.33 -3.39 6.62
C GLU A 47 -6.37 -2.76 5.22
N CYS A 48 -5.64 -1.65 5.01
CA CYS A 48 -5.59 -0.96 3.72
C CYS A 48 -4.98 -1.80 2.57
N TRP A 49 -4.14 -2.78 2.88
CA TRP A 49 -3.48 -3.63 1.88
C TRP A 49 -3.86 -5.10 1.98
N GLU A 50 -5.05 -5.37 2.54
CA GLU A 50 -5.67 -6.69 2.55
C GLU A 50 -5.79 -7.27 1.14
N ARG A 51 -5.62 -8.58 1.05
CA ARG A 51 -5.61 -9.30 -0.24
C ARG A 51 -6.96 -9.14 -0.92
N GLU A 52 -8.01 -9.49 -0.21
CA GLU A 52 -9.38 -9.39 -0.67
C GLU A 52 -9.85 -7.92 -0.64
N PRO A 53 -10.24 -7.33 -1.79
CA PRO A 53 -10.62 -5.93 -1.86
C PRO A 53 -11.76 -5.53 -0.91
N GLU A 54 -12.70 -6.44 -0.64
CA GLU A 54 -13.84 -6.23 0.25
C GLU A 54 -13.45 -6.04 1.72
N ASN A 55 -12.26 -6.51 2.13
CA ASN A 55 -11.76 -6.35 3.49
C ASN A 55 -11.05 -5.00 3.68
N ARG A 56 -10.81 -4.25 2.59
CA ARG A 56 -10.15 -2.95 2.68
C ARG A 56 -11.13 -1.90 3.21
N PRO A 57 -10.70 -1.02 4.12
CA PRO A 57 -11.53 0.06 4.60
C PRO A 57 -11.80 1.04 3.45
N SER A 58 -13.02 1.58 3.42
CA SER A 58 -13.34 2.67 2.50
C SER A 58 -12.55 3.93 2.86
N ALA A 59 -12.36 4.82 1.89
CA ALA A 59 -11.72 6.12 2.16
C ALA A 59 -12.45 6.90 3.27
N ILE A 60 -13.79 6.79 3.33
CA ILE A 60 -14.61 7.39 4.40
C ILE A 60 -14.23 6.81 5.75
N LYS A 61 -14.14 5.48 5.86
CA LYS A 61 -13.78 4.80 7.10
C LYS A 61 -12.37 5.18 7.57
N ILE A 62 -11.42 5.27 6.65
CA ILE A 62 -10.05 5.73 6.95
C ILE A 62 -10.10 7.17 7.51
N CYS A 63 -10.85 8.08 6.87
CA CYS A 63 -10.99 9.45 7.35
C CYS A 63 -11.61 9.52 8.76
N GLU A 64 -12.63 8.72 9.04
CA GLU A 64 -13.25 8.64 10.36
C GLU A 64 -12.25 8.20 11.43
N ILE A 65 -11.49 7.12 11.17
CA ILE A 65 -10.48 6.60 12.10
C ILE A 65 -9.41 7.66 12.37
N LEU A 66 -8.89 8.31 11.33
CA LEU A 66 -7.88 9.36 11.48
C LEU A 66 -8.43 10.58 12.24
N THR A 67 -9.68 10.94 12.00
CA THR A 67 -10.35 12.06 12.71
C THR A 67 -10.56 11.72 14.19
N GLU A 68 -10.92 10.48 14.51
CA GLU A 68 -11.02 10.00 15.89
C GLU A 68 -9.67 10.11 16.61
N TRP A 69 -8.58 9.67 15.97
CA TRP A 69 -7.24 9.77 16.55
C TRP A 69 -6.80 11.21 16.79
N LEU A 70 -7.11 12.13 15.87
CA LEU A 70 -6.82 13.55 16.03
C LEU A 70 -7.58 14.20 17.20
N ASN A 71 -8.79 13.74 17.46
CA ASN A 71 -9.64 14.24 18.55
C ASN A 71 -9.39 13.54 19.90
N ASN A 72 -8.56 12.50 19.93
CA ASN A 72 -8.23 11.74 21.13
C ASN A 72 -6.79 12.06 21.58
N GLU A 73 -6.64 12.90 22.60
CA GLU A 73 -5.34 13.35 23.10
C GLU A 73 -4.42 12.20 23.51
N THR A 74 -4.97 11.11 24.05
CA THR A 74 -4.17 9.94 24.45
C THR A 74 -3.54 9.29 23.23
N ILE A 75 -4.36 8.95 22.22
CA ILE A 75 -3.89 8.33 20.98
C ILE A 75 -2.92 9.25 20.24
N LEU A 76 -3.24 10.54 20.15
CA LEU A 76 -2.39 11.53 19.49
C LEU A 76 -1.02 11.64 20.17
N SER A 77 -0.99 11.61 21.51
CA SER A 77 0.27 11.67 22.26
C SER A 77 1.14 10.42 22.02
N ASP A 78 0.53 9.24 21.95
CA ASP A 78 1.24 7.99 21.73
C ASP A 78 1.78 7.86 20.30
N LEU A 79 0.99 8.30 19.31
CA LEU A 79 1.45 8.41 17.92
C LEU A 79 2.61 9.40 17.79
N THR A 80 2.57 10.53 18.49
CA THR A 80 3.63 11.56 18.44
C THR A 80 4.94 11.04 19.02
N LYS A 81 4.90 10.35 20.18
CA LYS A 81 6.07 9.70 20.78
C LYS A 81 6.70 8.69 19.81
N SER A 82 5.86 7.91 19.10
CA SER A 82 6.35 6.94 18.12
C SER A 82 7.04 7.61 16.92
N ASP A 83 6.56 8.76 16.46
CA ASP A 83 7.21 9.52 15.38
C ASP A 83 8.58 10.07 15.80
N GLU A 84 8.73 10.52 17.05
CA GLU A 84 10.04 10.93 17.60
C GLU A 84 11.05 9.77 17.62
N LEU A 85 10.63 8.57 18.03
CA LEU A 85 11.47 7.37 18.00
C LEU A 85 11.89 7.02 16.56
N LEU A 86 10.94 7.07 15.61
CA LEU A 86 11.20 6.78 14.21
C LEU A 86 12.12 7.83 13.57
N LYS A 87 12.03 9.11 13.94
CA LYS A 87 12.94 10.17 13.46
C LYS A 87 14.40 9.88 13.82
N ASN A 88 14.66 9.38 15.04
CA ASN A 88 16.01 9.01 15.45
C ASN A 88 16.58 7.86 14.60
N ILE A 89 15.73 6.91 14.18
CA ILE A 89 16.11 5.82 13.27
C ILE A 89 16.36 6.36 11.86
N LYS A 90 15.52 7.27 11.35
CA LYS A 90 15.63 7.87 10.00
C LYS A 90 16.96 8.59 9.76
N ILE A 91 17.51 9.29 10.76
CA ILE A 91 18.78 10.05 10.65
C ILE A 91 19.97 9.16 10.29
N THR A 92 19.94 7.87 10.66
CA THR A 92 21.04 6.93 10.42
C THR A 92 21.05 6.31 9.02
N HIS A 93 19.99 6.49 8.24
CA HIS A 93 19.74 5.71 7.02
C HIS A 93 19.37 6.54 5.78
N THR A 94 19.70 7.84 5.78
CA THR A 94 19.45 8.76 4.66
C THR A 94 20.31 8.42 3.44
N GLN A 95 19.80 7.55 2.57
CA GLN A 95 20.24 7.50 1.18
C GLN A 95 19.44 8.51 0.37
N SER A 96 20.14 9.48 -0.22
CA SER A 96 19.61 10.41 -1.21
C SER A 96 19.17 9.62 -2.43
N HIS A 97 17.91 9.76 -2.84
CA HIS A 97 17.37 9.12 -4.03
C HIS A 97 16.87 10.17 -5.03
N PRO A 98 17.14 9.97 -6.33
CA PRO A 98 16.82 10.94 -7.38
C PRO A 98 15.32 10.96 -7.72
N ASP A 99 14.82 12.14 -8.09
CA ASP A 99 13.41 12.47 -8.38
C ASP A 99 12.74 11.64 -9.50
N ASP A 100 13.49 10.77 -10.19
CA ASP A 100 13.03 10.02 -11.35
C ASP A 100 12.10 8.83 -11.04
N ILE A 101 11.93 8.45 -9.77
CA ILE A 101 11.18 7.23 -9.38
C ILE A 101 9.65 7.43 -9.47
N TYR A 102 9.13 8.66 -9.31
CA TYR A 102 7.69 8.93 -9.39
C TYR A 102 7.17 9.17 -10.82
N LYS A 103 8.00 8.97 -11.85
CA LYS A 103 7.54 9.05 -13.24
C LYS A 103 6.69 7.85 -13.61
N SER A 104 5.47 8.13 -14.07
CA SER A 104 4.55 7.13 -14.62
C SER A 104 5.23 6.34 -15.73
N LYS A 105 5.24 5.00 -15.62
CA LYS A 105 5.72 4.10 -16.68
C LYS A 105 4.54 3.32 -17.23
N PHE A 106 4.44 3.23 -18.55
CA PHE A 106 3.39 2.45 -19.20
C PHE A 106 3.60 0.96 -18.91
N ILE A 107 2.65 0.35 -18.19
CA ILE A 107 2.62 -1.10 -18.01
C ILE A 107 2.06 -1.70 -19.29
N LYS A 108 2.89 -2.40 -20.06
CA LYS A 108 2.41 -3.15 -21.23
C LYS A 108 1.45 -4.23 -20.74
N TYR A 109 0.24 -4.28 -21.30
CA TYR A 109 -0.76 -5.30 -20.96
C TYR A 109 -0.15 -6.71 -21.08
N THR A 110 -0.02 -7.40 -19.95
CA THR A 110 0.12 -8.86 -19.97
C THR A 110 -1.29 -9.43 -20.04
N THR A 111 -1.60 -10.19 -21.09
CA THR A 111 -2.83 -10.97 -21.18
C THR A 111 -2.95 -11.80 -19.90
N SER A 112 -3.84 -11.37 -19.02
CA SER A 112 -4.08 -12.00 -17.73
C SER A 112 -4.54 -13.44 -17.97
N LEU A 113 -3.73 -14.42 -17.59
CA LEU A 113 -4.20 -15.78 -17.31
C LEU A 113 -4.87 -15.78 -15.92
N CYS A 114 -5.86 -14.92 -15.73
CA CYS A 114 -6.91 -15.21 -14.77
C CYS A 114 -7.81 -16.22 -15.47
N GLN A 115 -7.75 -17.48 -15.06
CA GLN A 115 -8.84 -18.42 -15.32
C GLN A 115 -10.00 -17.97 -14.44
N ASP A 116 -10.68 -16.91 -14.89
CA ASP A 116 -11.96 -16.52 -14.34
C ASP A 116 -12.99 -17.44 -14.98
N SER A 117 -13.47 -18.43 -14.22
CA SER A 117 -14.49 -19.39 -14.65
C SER A 117 -15.89 -18.76 -14.78
N GLY A 118 -16.01 -17.43 -14.85
CA GLY A 118 -17.28 -16.69 -14.86
C GLY A 118 -17.67 -15.97 -16.15
N LEU A 119 -16.85 -15.92 -17.21
CA LEU A 119 -17.11 -15.06 -18.38
C LEU A 119 -17.72 -15.76 -19.62
N ASN A 120 -18.46 -16.88 -19.44
CA ASN A 120 -19.08 -17.59 -20.56
C ASN A 120 -20.49 -17.12 -20.96
N GLU A 121 -20.99 -15.98 -20.46
CA GLU A 121 -22.31 -15.47 -20.86
C GLU A 121 -22.29 -13.99 -21.22
N LEU A 122 -21.59 -13.63 -22.29
CA LEU A 122 -21.95 -12.45 -23.08
C LEU A 122 -21.93 -12.83 -24.56
N ASN A 123 -23.03 -13.45 -25.01
CA ASN A 123 -23.37 -13.56 -26.42
C ASN A 123 -23.57 -12.14 -26.98
N ILE A 124 -22.53 -11.60 -27.63
CA ILE A 124 -22.68 -10.41 -28.46
C ILE A 124 -23.31 -10.87 -29.78
N ALA A 125 -24.60 -10.62 -29.90
CA ALA A 125 -25.31 -10.72 -31.17
C ALA A 125 -24.63 -9.79 -32.19
N SER A 126 -24.10 -10.38 -33.26
CA SER A 126 -23.59 -9.65 -34.42
C SER A 126 -24.78 -9.19 -35.24
N ASP A 127 -25.20 -7.94 -35.08
CA ASP A 127 -26.11 -7.32 -36.04
C ASP A 127 -25.32 -6.77 -37.23
N LYS A 128 -25.61 -7.38 -38.38
CA LYS A 128 -25.28 -6.89 -39.73
C LYS A 128 -26.23 -5.75 -40.08
N LEU A 129 -25.69 -4.58 -40.42
CA LEU A 129 -25.70 -4.03 -41.80
C LEU A 129 -24.80 -2.80 -41.88
#